data_AF-A0A925SH96-F1
#
_entry.id   AF-A0A925SH96-F1
#
_cell.length_a   1.000
_cell.length_b   1.000
_cell.length_c   1.000
_cell.angle_alpha   90.00
_cell.angle_beta   90.00
_cell.angle_gamma   90.00
#
_symmetry.space_group_name_H-M   'P 1'
#
loop_
_entity.id
_entity.type
_entity.pdbx_description
1 polymer ?
#
loop_
_entity_poly.entity_id
_entity_poly.type
_entity_poly.pdbx_seq_one_letter_code
_entity_poly.pdbx_strand_id
1 'polypeptide(L)'
;MSPETSPPFATADSAYLAGPDTCGPLCRRMVLRAFRDMRLGHLRLELPEGGYTDFGSPADAATRALPCGLSATVRLRVRNPAFFSKCILAGDIGFAESYLDGDWDTPDLASLIAWFVLNVEHAPTLSGSKRKNGRAFFVNWLRLANRLGHLLRPNSRATARRNISEHYDLSNAFFGLFLDPSLMYSSARWPASAPDLSLADAQREKNDALCRSLRLQ
;
A
#
# COMPACT_ATOMS: atom_id res chain seq x y z
N MET A 1 -40.61 -5.21 4.07
CA MET A 1 -39.34 -4.44 4.10
C MET A 1 -38.52 -4.95 2.94
N SER A 2 -38.56 -4.23 1.83
CA SER A 2 -38.03 -4.68 0.53
C SER A 2 -36.50 -4.69 0.55
N PRO A 3 -35.82 -5.67 -0.07
CA PRO A 3 -34.37 -5.67 -0.18
C PRO A 3 -33.96 -4.60 -1.19
N GLU A 4 -33.34 -3.52 -0.72
CA GLU A 4 -32.61 -2.60 -1.61
C GLU A 4 -31.40 -3.35 -2.18
N THR A 5 -31.47 -3.66 -3.47
CA THR A 5 -30.32 -4.13 -4.23
C THR A 5 -29.35 -2.96 -4.39
N SER A 6 -28.25 -2.99 -3.64
CA SER A 6 -27.13 -2.08 -3.85
C SER A 6 -26.65 -2.16 -5.30
N PRO A 7 -26.33 -1.02 -5.95
CA PRO A 7 -25.77 -1.05 -7.30
C PRO A 7 -24.40 -1.74 -7.27
N PRO A 8 -23.95 -2.32 -8.41
CA PRO A 8 -22.59 -2.85 -8.53
C PRO A 8 -21.57 -1.76 -8.18
N PHE A 9 -20.49 -2.15 -7.50
CA PHE A 9 -19.34 -1.27 -7.24
C PHE A 9 -18.96 -0.54 -8.53
N ALA A 10 -19.27 0.75 -8.61
CA ALA A 10 -18.74 1.59 -9.65
C ALA A 10 -17.22 1.60 -9.46
N THR A 11 -16.49 1.03 -10.41
CA THR A 11 -15.06 1.24 -10.53
C THR A 11 -14.83 2.74 -10.50
N ALA A 12 -14.13 3.24 -9.48
CA ALA A 12 -13.67 4.62 -9.47
C ALA A 12 -13.02 4.88 -10.83
N ASP A 13 -13.48 5.90 -11.56
CA ASP A 13 -12.98 6.23 -12.90
C ASP A 13 -11.45 6.34 -12.84
N SER A 14 -10.74 5.31 -13.33
CA SER A 14 -9.26 5.26 -13.45
C SER A 14 -8.73 6.19 -14.55
N ALA A 15 -9.54 7.18 -14.94
CA ALA A 15 -9.28 8.13 -16.00
C ALA A 15 -8.12 9.09 -15.70
N TYR A 16 -7.55 9.08 -14.49
CA TYR A 16 -6.46 9.97 -14.12
C TYR A 16 -5.09 9.57 -14.68
N LEU A 17 -4.90 8.31 -15.11
CA LEU A 17 -3.61 7.81 -15.59
C LEU A 17 -3.68 7.01 -16.91
N ALA A 18 -4.83 7.03 -17.60
CA ALA A 18 -5.03 6.40 -18.91
C ALA A 18 -4.33 7.14 -20.08
N GLY A 19 -3.15 7.69 -19.83
CA GLY A 19 -2.29 8.24 -20.87
C GLY A 19 -1.47 7.13 -21.54
N PRO A 20 -1.13 7.27 -22.84
CA PRO A 20 -0.24 6.32 -23.50
C PRO A 20 1.10 6.19 -22.76
N ASP A 21 1.71 5.01 -22.83
CA ASP A 21 3.03 4.66 -22.27
C ASP A 21 4.17 5.47 -22.93
N THR A 22 4.21 6.76 -22.62
CA THR A 22 5.10 7.75 -23.26
C THR A 22 6.55 7.68 -22.75
N CYS A 23 6.81 6.90 -21.68
CA CYS A 23 8.10 6.83 -20.99
C CYS A 23 8.72 5.42 -20.93
N GLY A 24 8.08 4.40 -21.53
CA GLY A 24 8.26 2.97 -21.26
C GLY A 24 9.68 2.52 -20.84
N PRO A 25 10.72 2.64 -21.69
CA PRO A 25 12.06 2.17 -21.36
C PRO A 25 12.76 2.95 -20.23
N LEU A 26 12.55 4.26 -20.14
CA LEU A 26 13.18 5.12 -19.14
C LEU A 26 12.55 4.90 -17.76
N CYS A 27 11.22 4.90 -17.70
CA CYS A 27 10.49 4.69 -16.46
C CYS A 27 10.78 3.31 -15.86
N ARG A 28 10.81 2.25 -16.69
CA ARG A 28 11.25 0.92 -16.29
C ARG A 28 12.66 0.93 -15.70
N ARG A 29 13.64 1.53 -16.40
CA ARG A 29 15.03 1.64 -15.89
C ARG A 29 15.10 2.35 -14.54
N MET A 30 14.29 3.39 -14.33
CA MET A 30 14.25 4.13 -13.07
C MET A 30 13.69 3.29 -11.92
N VAL A 31 12.58 2.58 -12.12
CA VAL A 31 11.99 1.69 -11.12
C VAL A 31 12.95 0.55 -10.77
N LEU A 32 13.50 -0.14 -11.78
CA LEU A 32 14.47 -1.22 -11.54
C LEU A 32 15.71 -0.73 -10.79
N ARG A 33 16.17 0.50 -11.07
CA ARG A 33 17.27 1.12 -10.31
C ARG A 33 16.89 1.43 -8.87
N ALA A 34 15.65 1.84 -8.60
CA ALA A 34 15.19 2.06 -7.24
C ALA A 34 15.18 0.74 -6.43
N PHE A 35 14.73 -0.36 -7.03
CA PHE A 35 14.72 -1.67 -6.38
C PHE A 35 16.12 -2.25 -6.17
N ARG A 36 17.10 -1.91 -7.02
CA ARG A 36 18.51 -2.33 -6.81
C ARG A 36 19.10 -1.88 -5.48
N ASP A 37 18.67 -0.75 -4.96
CA ASP A 37 19.16 -0.22 -3.68
C ASP A 37 18.48 -0.89 -2.47
N MET A 38 17.38 -1.63 -2.69
CA MET A 38 16.62 -2.35 -1.67
C MET A 38 17.22 -3.76 -1.48
N ARG A 39 18.19 -3.86 -0.58
CA ARG A 39 19.05 -5.04 -0.44
C ARG A 39 18.60 -6.05 0.63
N LEU A 40 17.62 -5.69 1.47
CA LEU A 40 17.18 -6.50 2.59
C LEU A 40 16.04 -7.43 2.16
N GLY A 41 16.12 -8.72 2.46
CA GLY A 41 15.22 -9.74 1.96
C GLY A 41 15.45 -10.05 0.48
N HIS A 42 14.47 -10.67 -0.18
CA HIS A 42 14.54 -11.06 -1.58
C HIS A 42 13.22 -10.76 -2.30
N LEU A 43 13.28 -9.97 -3.38
CA LEU A 43 12.16 -9.70 -4.27
C LEU A 43 12.44 -10.28 -5.65
N ARG A 44 11.54 -11.15 -6.12
CA ARG A 44 11.47 -11.55 -7.53
C ARG A 44 10.46 -10.69 -8.28
N LEU A 45 10.93 -9.89 -9.24
CA LEU A 45 10.10 -9.12 -10.15
C LEU A 45 9.94 -9.86 -11.48
N GLU A 46 8.74 -10.37 -11.76
CA GLU A 46 8.38 -10.99 -13.04
C GLU A 46 7.88 -9.90 -14.02
N LEU A 47 8.35 -9.96 -15.26
CA LEU A 47 8.12 -8.93 -16.28
C LEU A 47 7.06 -9.36 -17.31
N PRO A 48 6.33 -8.41 -17.95
CA PRO A 48 5.27 -8.73 -18.92
C PRO A 48 5.78 -9.50 -20.14
N GLU A 49 7.00 -9.19 -20.59
CA GLU A 49 7.67 -9.86 -21.71
C GLU A 49 8.17 -11.28 -21.38
N GLY A 50 7.95 -11.74 -20.14
CA GLY A 50 8.54 -12.95 -19.60
C GLY A 50 9.90 -12.70 -18.94
N GLY A 51 10.38 -13.71 -18.22
CA GLY A 51 11.59 -13.60 -17.41
C GLY A 51 11.37 -12.86 -16.08
N TYR A 52 12.46 -12.67 -15.34
CA TYR A 52 12.43 -12.05 -14.02
C TYR A 52 13.72 -11.31 -13.71
N THR A 53 13.65 -10.38 -12.75
CA THR A 53 14.81 -9.75 -12.11
C THR A 53 14.69 -9.94 -10.61
N ASP A 54 15.75 -10.45 -9.99
CA ASP A 54 15.82 -10.59 -8.54
C ASP A 54 16.52 -9.38 -7.90
N PHE A 55 16.02 -8.96 -6.74
CA PHE A 55 16.56 -7.87 -5.91
C PHE A 55 16.80 -8.38 -4.48
N GLY A 56 17.83 -7.86 -3.82
CA GLY A 56 18.23 -8.33 -2.50
C GLY A 56 18.97 -9.67 -2.53
N SER A 57 18.87 -10.45 -1.45
CA SER A 57 19.60 -11.70 -1.26
C SER A 57 18.70 -12.80 -0.70
N PRO A 58 18.57 -13.96 -1.38
CA PRO A 58 17.86 -15.12 -0.84
C PRO A 58 18.41 -15.61 0.51
N ALA A 59 19.74 -15.55 0.70
CA ALA A 59 20.39 -15.95 1.95
C ALA A 59 20.03 -15.01 3.12
N ASP A 60 19.94 -13.71 2.82
CA ASP A 60 19.49 -12.71 3.79
C ASP A 60 17.99 -12.90 4.10
N ALA A 61 17.17 -13.15 3.09
CA ALA A 61 15.74 -13.43 3.28
C ALA A 61 15.49 -14.69 4.14
N ALA A 62 16.29 -15.74 3.98
CA ALA A 62 16.13 -16.99 4.72
C ALA A 62 16.40 -16.88 6.23
N THR A 63 17.21 -15.90 6.64
CA THR A 63 17.57 -15.69 8.06
C THR A 63 16.72 -14.60 8.73
N ARG A 64 15.90 -13.88 7.96
CA ARG A 64 15.04 -12.81 8.47
C ARG A 64 13.70 -13.35 8.98
N ALA A 65 13.46 -13.16 10.27
CA ALA A 65 12.15 -13.31 10.86
C ALA A 65 11.38 -11.98 10.77
N LEU A 66 10.30 -11.95 10.00
CA LEU A 66 9.33 -10.85 10.01
C LEU A 66 8.16 -11.19 10.96
N PRO A 67 7.50 -10.19 11.55
CA PRO A 67 6.35 -10.43 12.43
C PRO A 67 5.20 -11.12 11.68
N CYS A 68 4.27 -11.72 12.43
CA CYS A 68 3.02 -12.28 11.89
C CYS A 68 3.21 -13.38 10.82
N GLY A 69 4.35 -14.07 10.82
CA GLY A 69 4.64 -15.14 9.84
C GLY A 69 4.90 -14.62 8.42
N LEU A 70 5.15 -13.33 8.25
CA LEU A 70 5.42 -12.73 6.95
C LEU A 70 6.75 -13.23 6.37
N SER A 71 6.80 -13.35 5.05
CA SER A 71 7.98 -13.80 4.33
C SER A 71 8.86 -12.62 3.89
N ALA A 72 10.17 -12.73 4.11
CA ALA A 72 11.16 -11.82 3.51
C ALA A 72 11.50 -12.19 2.05
N THR A 73 10.98 -13.31 1.54
CA THR A 73 11.02 -13.70 0.12
C THR A 73 9.68 -13.41 -0.52
N VAL A 74 9.65 -12.45 -1.45
CA VAL A 74 8.42 -11.91 -2.04
C VAL A 74 8.49 -11.92 -3.56
N ARG A 75 7.32 -11.80 -4.19
CA ARG A 75 7.18 -11.81 -5.65
C ARG A 75 6.26 -10.66 -6.07
N LEU A 76 6.64 -9.97 -7.14
CA LEU A 76 5.81 -8.97 -7.80
C LEU A 76 5.74 -9.34 -9.28
N ARG A 77 4.54 -9.51 -9.83
CA ARG A 77 4.33 -9.81 -11.24
C ARG A 77 3.75 -8.60 -11.95
N VAL A 78 4.52 -8.00 -12.84
CA VAL A 78 4.01 -6.90 -13.67
C VAL A 78 3.26 -7.52 -14.85
N ARG A 79 1.98 -7.17 -14.98
CA ARG A 79 1.09 -7.57 -16.07
C ARG A 79 1.08 -6.54 -17.19
N ASN A 80 1.11 -5.26 -16.82
CA ASN A 80 1.02 -4.14 -17.74
C ASN A 80 2.21 -3.18 -17.55
N PRO A 81 2.96 -2.84 -18.61
CA PRO A 81 4.06 -1.87 -18.55
C PRO A 81 3.67 -0.49 -17.98
N ALA A 82 2.39 -0.12 -18.02
CA ALA A 82 1.86 1.10 -17.39
C ALA A 82 2.25 1.23 -15.91
N PHE A 83 2.44 0.11 -15.20
CA PHE A 83 2.98 0.05 -13.83
C PHE A 83 4.21 0.95 -13.65
N PHE A 84 5.18 0.89 -14.57
CA PHE A 84 6.43 1.63 -14.44
C PHE A 84 6.22 3.14 -14.54
N SER A 85 5.38 3.56 -15.48
CA SER A 85 5.01 4.96 -15.69
C SER A 85 4.27 5.50 -14.48
N LYS A 86 3.27 4.76 -13.96
CA LYS A 86 2.49 5.13 -12.76
C LYS A 86 3.37 5.25 -11.51
N CYS A 87 4.30 4.32 -11.29
CA CYS A 87 5.25 4.37 -10.18
C CYS A 87 6.13 5.64 -10.20
N ILE A 88 6.59 6.08 -11.37
CA ILE A 88 7.44 7.28 -11.48
C ILE A 88 6.63 8.57 -11.36
N LEU A 89 5.42 8.61 -11.93
CA LEU A 89 4.59 9.81 -11.95
C LEU A 89 3.90 10.08 -10.60
N ALA A 90 3.42 9.04 -9.93
CA ALA A 90 2.60 9.14 -8.73
C ALA A 90 3.20 8.45 -7.48
N GLY A 91 4.39 7.85 -7.58
CA GLY A 91 5.09 7.30 -6.41
C GLY A 91 4.37 6.10 -5.79
N ASP A 92 4.21 6.14 -4.46
CA ASP A 92 3.49 5.14 -3.66
C ASP A 92 2.00 5.07 -4.02
N ILE A 93 1.36 6.19 -4.32
CA ILE A 93 -0.02 6.22 -4.82
C ILE A 93 -0.11 5.50 -6.17
N GLY A 94 0.79 5.81 -7.10
CA GLY A 94 0.82 5.14 -8.41
C GLY A 94 1.09 3.63 -8.31
N PHE A 95 1.88 3.21 -7.33
CA PHE A 95 2.10 1.80 -7.01
C PHE A 95 0.81 1.11 -6.53
N ALA A 96 0.04 1.76 -5.64
CA ALA A 96 -1.22 1.22 -5.13
C ALA A 96 -2.34 1.22 -6.18
N GLU A 97 -2.52 2.32 -6.92
CA GLU A 97 -3.52 2.41 -7.99
C GLU A 97 -3.24 1.39 -9.09
N SER A 98 -1.97 1.19 -9.47
CA SER A 98 -1.61 0.16 -10.46
C SER A 98 -1.89 -1.28 -9.99
N TYR A 99 -1.93 -1.54 -8.68
CA TYR A 99 -2.42 -2.83 -8.15
C TYR A 99 -3.92 -2.98 -8.35
N LEU A 100 -4.69 -1.93 -8.00
CA LEU A 100 -6.14 -1.90 -8.14
C LEU A 100 -6.59 -2.00 -9.61
N ASP A 101 -5.84 -1.37 -10.51
CA ASP A 101 -6.04 -1.44 -11.96
C ASP A 101 -5.61 -2.77 -12.58
N GLY A 102 -4.98 -3.67 -11.80
CA GLY A 102 -4.51 -4.97 -12.27
C GLY A 102 -3.23 -4.93 -13.11
N ASP A 103 -2.49 -3.81 -13.11
CA ASP A 103 -1.22 -3.68 -13.83
C ASP A 103 -0.13 -4.56 -13.23
N TRP A 104 -0.26 -4.96 -11.96
CA TRP A 104 0.62 -5.93 -11.32
C TRP A 104 -0.10 -6.69 -10.20
N ASP A 105 0.41 -7.89 -9.87
CA ASP A 105 -0.10 -8.71 -8.78
C ASP A 105 1.02 -9.36 -7.94
N THR A 106 0.64 -10.00 -6.84
CA THR A 106 1.52 -10.77 -5.96
C THR A 106 0.73 -11.90 -5.30
N PRO A 107 1.37 -13.06 -5.03
CA PRO A 107 0.74 -14.12 -4.24
C PRO A 107 0.52 -13.74 -2.77
N ASP A 108 1.27 -12.77 -2.24
CA ASP A 108 1.16 -12.30 -0.86
C ASP A 108 1.45 -10.79 -0.81
N LEU A 109 0.38 -10.01 -0.68
CA LEU A 109 0.47 -8.55 -0.62
C LEU A 109 1.06 -8.09 0.70
N ALA A 110 0.73 -8.73 1.82
CA ALA A 110 1.21 -8.33 3.14
C ALA A 110 2.73 -8.50 3.25
N SER A 111 3.26 -9.64 2.81
CA SER A 111 4.71 -9.88 2.78
C SER A 111 5.43 -8.92 1.82
N LEU A 112 4.86 -8.63 0.64
CA LEU A 112 5.44 -7.68 -0.31
C LEU A 112 5.53 -6.26 0.28
N ILE A 113 4.47 -5.79 0.92
CA ILE A 113 4.48 -4.48 1.60
C ILE A 113 5.49 -4.48 2.76
N ALA A 114 5.56 -5.55 3.56
CA ALA A 114 6.55 -5.68 4.62
C ALA A 114 7.99 -5.62 4.09
N TRP A 115 8.26 -6.22 2.92
CA TRP A 115 9.56 -6.11 2.25
C TRP A 115 9.88 -4.68 1.83
N PHE A 116 8.90 -3.91 1.33
CA PHE A 116 9.09 -2.47 1.04
C PHE A 116 9.36 -1.66 2.31
N VAL A 117 8.63 -1.92 3.39
CA VAL A 117 8.84 -1.27 4.69
C VAL A 117 10.24 -1.58 5.23
N LEU A 118 10.69 -2.83 5.13
CA LEU A 118 12.05 -3.24 5.51
C LEU A 118 13.11 -2.42 4.78
N ASN A 119 12.86 -2.06 3.52
CA ASN A 119 13.78 -1.30 2.67
C ASN A 119 13.47 0.20 2.58
N VAL A 120 12.57 0.74 3.42
CA VAL A 120 12.06 2.14 3.28
C VAL A 120 13.17 3.19 3.32
N GLU A 121 14.24 2.99 4.11
CA GLU A 121 15.37 3.91 4.17
C GLU A 121 16.16 3.97 2.86
N HIS A 122 16.07 2.93 2.03
CA HIS A 122 16.71 2.81 0.73
C HIS A 122 15.75 3.05 -0.45
N ALA A 123 14.47 3.31 -0.17
CA ALA A 123 13.44 3.54 -1.18
C ALA A 123 13.38 5.04 -1.57
N PRO A 124 13.88 5.46 -2.74
CA PRO A 124 14.00 6.89 -3.09
C PRO A 124 12.66 7.61 -3.29
N THR A 125 11.55 6.87 -3.42
CA THR A 125 10.23 7.40 -3.78
C THR A 125 9.14 7.14 -2.74
N LEU A 126 9.43 6.37 -1.68
CA LEU A 126 8.46 6.10 -0.61
C LEU A 126 8.47 7.22 0.43
N SER A 127 7.29 7.59 0.92
CA SER A 127 7.14 8.48 2.07
C SER A 127 7.86 7.86 3.29
N GLY A 128 8.84 8.58 3.85
CA GLY A 128 9.63 8.11 5.01
C GLY A 128 11.12 7.82 4.75
N SER A 129 11.60 7.86 3.50
CA SER A 129 13.04 7.70 3.23
C SER A 129 13.86 8.90 3.71
N LYS A 130 14.93 8.63 4.48
CA LYS A 130 15.90 9.65 4.96
C LYS A 130 16.89 10.10 3.88
N ARG A 131 16.93 9.44 2.71
CA ARG A 131 17.83 9.78 1.60
C ARG A 131 17.37 11.09 0.93
N LYS A 132 17.85 12.23 1.45
CA LYS A 132 17.87 13.52 0.74
C LYS A 132 18.86 13.44 -0.42
N ASN A 133 18.52 12.75 -1.50
CA ASN A 133 19.32 12.81 -2.72
C ASN A 133 18.95 14.11 -3.47
N GLY A 134 19.94 14.87 -3.93
CA GLY A 134 19.80 16.11 -4.70
C GLY A 134 18.98 16.01 -6.01
N ARG A 135 18.47 14.82 -6.34
CA ARG A 135 17.37 14.57 -7.29
C ARG A 135 16.01 15.12 -6.84
N ALA A 136 15.94 15.64 -5.62
CA ALA A 136 14.82 16.40 -5.10
C ALA A 136 14.32 17.44 -6.12
N PHE A 137 15.18 18.09 -6.92
CA PHE A 137 14.72 19.10 -7.87
C PHE A 137 13.76 18.58 -8.96
N PHE A 138 14.05 17.44 -9.60
CA PHE A 138 13.21 16.89 -10.68
C PHE A 138 11.92 16.24 -10.16
N VAL A 139 12.01 15.53 -9.02
CA VAL A 139 10.84 14.93 -8.35
C VAL A 139 9.96 16.02 -7.73
N ASN A 140 10.56 17.10 -7.22
CA ASN A 140 9.85 18.27 -6.73
C ASN A 140 9.25 19.07 -7.87
N TRP A 141 9.87 19.12 -9.06
CA TRP A 141 9.27 19.71 -10.27
C TRP A 141 8.08 18.90 -10.78
N LEU A 142 8.17 17.57 -10.82
CA LEU A 142 7.02 16.71 -11.15
C LEU A 142 5.90 16.84 -10.11
N ARG A 143 6.24 16.83 -8.81
CA ARG A 143 5.27 17.10 -7.74
C ARG A 143 4.67 18.50 -7.84
N LEU A 144 5.45 19.51 -8.23
CA LEU A 144 4.98 20.89 -8.41
C LEU A 144 4.08 21.00 -9.65
N ALA A 145 4.41 20.33 -10.75
CA ALA A 145 3.59 20.24 -11.94
C ALA A 145 2.27 19.49 -11.67
N ASN A 146 2.31 18.38 -10.91
CA ASN A 146 1.11 17.69 -10.45
C ASN A 146 0.29 18.59 -9.52
N ARG A 147 0.94 19.28 -8.58
CA ARG A 147 0.29 20.22 -7.65
C ARG A 147 -0.31 21.44 -8.37
N LEU A 148 0.33 21.94 -9.43
CA LEU A 148 -0.19 22.98 -10.32
C LEU A 148 -1.36 22.45 -11.17
N GLY A 149 -1.28 21.20 -11.66
CA GLY A 149 -2.40 20.51 -12.29
C GLY A 149 -3.59 20.30 -11.35
N HIS A 150 -3.35 20.04 -10.07
CA HIS A 150 -4.37 20.01 -9.02
C HIS A 150 -4.91 21.40 -8.67
N LEU A 151 -4.09 22.45 -8.72
CA LEU A 151 -4.51 23.84 -8.48
C LEU A 151 -5.34 24.44 -9.63
N LEU A 152 -5.11 23.97 -10.86
CA LEU A 152 -5.89 24.34 -12.04
C LEU A 152 -7.23 23.58 -12.16
N ARG A 153 -7.48 22.63 -11.25
CA ARG A 153 -8.79 21.97 -11.11
C ARG A 153 -9.57 22.70 -10.02
N PRO A 154 -10.65 23.42 -10.36
CA PRO A 154 -11.42 24.13 -9.35
C PRO A 154 -11.97 23.12 -8.35
N ASN A 155 -11.59 23.27 -7.08
CA ASN A 155 -12.24 22.61 -5.95
C ASN A 155 -13.63 23.23 -5.76
N SER A 156 -14.56 22.90 -6.65
CA SER A 156 -15.94 23.35 -6.55
C SER A 156 -16.60 22.63 -5.37
N ARG A 157 -17.54 23.29 -4.68
CA ARG A 157 -18.35 22.65 -3.62
C ARG A 157 -19.07 21.39 -4.14
N ALA A 158 -19.34 21.30 -5.44
CA ALA A 158 -19.92 20.12 -6.09
C ALA A 158 -18.92 18.96 -6.20
N THR A 159 -17.66 19.21 -6.55
CA THR A 159 -16.59 18.20 -6.58
C THR A 159 -16.21 17.73 -5.17
N ALA A 160 -16.14 18.66 -4.22
CA ALA A 160 -15.96 18.32 -2.80
C ALA A 160 -17.13 17.46 -2.29
N ARG A 161 -18.38 17.82 -2.62
CA ARG A 161 -19.56 17.01 -2.25
C ARG A 161 -19.60 15.65 -2.95
N ARG A 162 -19.05 15.52 -4.17
CA ARG A 162 -18.91 14.25 -4.90
C ARG A 162 -17.81 13.35 -4.32
N ASN A 163 -16.66 13.93 -3.96
CA ASN A 163 -15.58 13.23 -3.27
C ASN A 163 -15.95 12.90 -1.80
N ILE A 164 -16.82 13.70 -1.18
CA ILE A 164 -17.37 13.46 0.17
C ILE A 164 -18.59 12.52 0.10
N SER A 165 -19.33 12.43 -1.01
CA SER A 165 -20.40 11.44 -1.20
C SER A 165 -19.87 10.03 -1.51
N GLU A 166 -18.57 9.92 -1.77
CA GLU A 166 -17.81 8.67 -1.59
C GLU A 166 -17.36 8.49 -0.13
N HIS A 167 -18.08 9.09 0.83
CA HIS A 167 -18.14 8.50 2.15
C HIS A 167 -18.76 7.12 1.98
N TYR A 168 -17.88 6.14 1.94
CA TYR A 168 -18.05 4.87 2.60
C TYR A 168 -19.11 4.96 3.71
N ASP A 169 -20.38 4.71 3.36
CA ASP A 169 -21.39 4.25 4.30
C ASP A 169 -21.01 2.82 4.68
N LEU A 170 -19.83 2.66 5.28
CA LEU A 170 -19.38 1.43 5.91
C LEU A 170 -20.22 1.30 7.16
N SER A 171 -21.41 0.75 6.97
CA SER A 171 -22.30 0.43 8.07
C SER A 171 -21.62 -0.55 9.02
N ASN A 172 -22.11 -0.61 10.26
CA ASN A 172 -21.67 -1.62 11.22
C ASN A 172 -21.80 -3.05 10.67
N ALA A 173 -22.69 -3.28 9.69
CA ALA A 173 -22.81 -4.58 9.03
C ALA A 173 -21.57 -4.94 8.21
N PHE A 174 -20.93 -3.98 7.54
CA PHE A 174 -19.67 -4.22 6.82
C PHE A 174 -18.52 -4.53 7.80
N PHE A 175 -18.36 -3.70 8.84
CA PHE A 175 -17.31 -3.90 9.83
C PHE A 175 -17.50 -5.22 10.61
N GLY A 176 -18.74 -5.61 10.88
CA GLY A 176 -19.07 -6.88 11.53
C GLY A 176 -18.65 -8.13 10.73
N LEU A 177 -18.25 -8.00 9.46
CA LEU A 177 -17.73 -9.13 8.68
C LEU A 177 -16.31 -9.54 9.10
N PHE A 178 -15.51 -8.63 9.69
CA PHE A 178 -14.11 -8.90 10.00
C PHE A 178 -13.62 -8.36 11.36
N LEU A 179 -14.36 -7.47 12.02
CA LEU A 179 -14.09 -7.09 13.40
C LEU A 179 -14.72 -8.09 14.38
N ASP A 180 -14.27 -8.07 15.62
CA ASP A 180 -14.92 -8.79 16.70
C ASP A 180 -16.26 -8.11 17.10
N PRO A 181 -17.11 -8.75 17.92
CA PRO A 181 -18.41 -8.21 18.29
C PRO A 181 -18.40 -6.83 18.96
N SER A 182 -17.26 -6.39 19.52
CA SER A 182 -17.12 -5.04 20.07
C SER A 182 -17.04 -3.93 19.00
N LEU A 183 -16.84 -4.29 17.73
CA LEU A 183 -16.60 -3.40 16.60
C LEU A 183 -15.42 -2.42 16.82
N MET A 184 -14.46 -2.80 17.67
CA MET A 184 -13.31 -1.96 17.99
C MET A 184 -12.33 -1.91 16.81
N TYR A 185 -12.35 -0.80 16.08
CA TYR A 185 -11.40 -0.56 14.99
C TYR A 185 -10.08 0.06 15.49
N SER A 186 -9.36 -0.69 16.31
CA SER A 186 -8.07 -0.30 16.90
C SER A 186 -7.22 -1.54 17.17
N SER A 187 -5.92 -1.38 17.37
CA SER A 187 -5.02 -2.49 17.66
C SER A 187 -5.46 -3.22 18.93
N ALA A 188 -5.68 -4.53 18.85
CA ALA A 188 -5.83 -5.39 20.02
C ALA A 188 -4.46 -5.69 20.66
N ARG A 189 -4.46 -6.32 21.84
CA ARG A 189 -3.23 -6.66 22.58
C ARG A 189 -3.15 -8.16 22.85
N TRP A 190 -2.17 -8.83 22.24
CA TRP A 190 -1.80 -10.21 22.54
C TRP A 190 -0.60 -10.25 23.50
N PRO A 191 -0.77 -10.73 24.75
CA PRO A 191 0.35 -10.96 25.65
C PRO A 191 1.25 -12.10 25.14
N ALA A 192 2.55 -12.02 25.41
CA ALA A 192 3.49 -13.09 25.07
C ALA A 192 3.13 -14.44 25.73
N SER A 193 2.45 -14.40 26.88
CA SER A 193 1.95 -15.60 27.58
C SER A 193 0.72 -16.24 26.93
N ALA A 194 0.07 -15.55 26.00
CA ALA A 194 -1.16 -16.00 25.35
C ALA A 194 -1.21 -15.53 23.88
N PRO A 195 -0.32 -16.05 23.01
CA PRO A 195 -0.25 -15.64 21.61
C PRO A 195 -1.48 -16.04 20.81
N ASP A 196 -2.20 -17.09 21.23
CA ASP A 196 -3.34 -17.66 20.54
C ASP A 196 -4.70 -17.10 21.03
N LEU A 197 -4.71 -15.98 21.75
CA LEU A 197 -5.95 -15.33 22.17
C LEU A 197 -6.84 -15.01 20.96
N SER A 198 -8.14 -15.19 21.15
CA SER A 198 -9.12 -14.72 20.18
C SER A 198 -9.02 -13.19 20.01
N LEU A 199 -9.41 -12.66 18.85
CA LEU A 199 -9.44 -11.21 18.63
C LEU A 199 -10.28 -10.48 19.69
N ALA A 200 -11.44 -11.05 20.05
CA ALA A 200 -12.33 -10.49 21.07
C ALA A 200 -11.65 -10.42 22.45
N ASP A 201 -10.95 -11.48 22.85
CA ASP A 201 -10.24 -11.51 24.13
C ASP A 201 -9.01 -10.61 24.12
N ALA A 202 -8.31 -10.50 22.98
CA ALA A 202 -7.19 -9.58 22.83
C ALA A 202 -7.64 -8.10 22.87
N GLN A 203 -8.84 -7.77 22.38
CA GLN A 203 -9.42 -6.44 22.55
C GLN A 203 -9.81 -6.17 24.01
N ARG A 204 -10.34 -7.18 24.71
CA ARG A 204 -10.64 -7.08 26.15
C ARG A 204 -9.37 -6.87 26.97
N GLU A 205 -8.34 -7.67 26.74
CA GLU A 205 -7.05 -7.55 27.44
C GLU A 205 -6.37 -6.20 27.17
N LYS A 206 -6.57 -5.60 26.00
CA LYS A 206 -6.15 -4.22 25.73
C LYS A 206 -6.85 -3.23 26.66
N ASN A 207 -8.17 -3.33 26.80
CA ASN A 207 -8.95 -2.44 27.67
C ASN A 207 -8.58 -2.64 29.13
N ASP A 208 -8.45 -3.89 29.58
CA ASP A 208 -8.04 -4.20 30.95
C ASP A 208 -6.62 -3.69 31.24
N ALA A 209 -5.70 -3.80 30.28
CA ALA A 209 -4.37 -3.23 30.39
C ALA A 209 -4.40 -1.70 30.54
N LEU A 210 -5.26 -1.01 29.77
CA LEU A 210 -5.46 0.43 29.90
C LEU A 210 -6.03 0.81 31.27
N CYS A 211 -7.05 0.08 31.76
CA CYS A 211 -7.61 0.30 33.10
C CYS A 211 -6.55 0.12 34.19
N ARG A 212 -5.72 -0.93 34.11
CA ARG A 212 -4.59 -1.16 35.02
C ARG A 212 -3.57 -0.01 34.95
N SER A 213 -3.23 0.48 33.75
CA SER A 213 -2.31 1.62 33.58
C SER A 213 -2.87 2.91 34.19
N LEU A 214 -4.18 3.09 34.15
CA LEU A 214 -4.87 4.24 34.74
C LEU A 214 -5.23 4.06 36.23
N ARG A 215 -4.98 2.87 36.80
CA ARG A 215 -5.33 2.49 38.19
C ARG A 215 -6.82 2.64 38.49
N LEU A 216 -7.66 2.33 37.50
CA LEU A 216 -9.10 2.22 37.68
C LEU A 216 -9.39 0.82 38.24
N GLN A 217 -10.02 0.77 39.43
CA GLN A 217 -10.45 -0.46 40.08
C GLN A 217 -11.76 -0.96 39.47
#